data_AF-V8NMN5-F1
#
_entry.id   AF-V8NMN5-F1
#
_cell.length_a   1.000
_cell.length_b   1.000
_cell.length_c   1.000
_cell.angle_alpha   90.00
_cell.angle_beta   90.00
_cell.angle_gamma   90.00
#
_symmetry.space_group_name_H-M   'P 1'
#
loop_
_entity.id
_entity.type
_entity.pdbx_description
1 polymer ?
#
loop_
_entity_poly.entity_id
_entity_poly.type
_entity_poly.pdbx_seq_one_letter_code
_entity_poly.pdbx_strand_id
1 'polypeptide(L)'
;MMVMIDIIVRQISDLSPGEKLRMEYLSLMHAIMRTTPYLQHKHRLTDLQGTLQRIVVEAEDSQQCQMDKMIIQEIYKEFPEIAPGAS
;
A
#
# COMPACT_ATOMS: atom_id res chain seq x y z
N MET A 1 12.27 9.65 8.52
CA MET A 1 11.17 8.74 8.17
C MET A 1 10.50 9.09 6.84
N MET A 2 10.19 10.37 6.58
CA MET A 2 9.51 10.81 5.34
C MET A 2 10.18 10.30 4.04
N VAL A 3 11.51 10.44 3.92
CA VAL A 3 12.26 9.93 2.74
C VAL A 3 12.10 8.43 2.52
N MET A 4 12.01 7.63 3.59
CA MET A 4 11.81 6.19 3.48
C MET A 4 10.41 5.88 2.95
N ILE A 5 9.39 6.61 3.43
CA ILE A 5 8.02 6.52 2.92
C ILE A 5 7.96 6.96 1.45
N ASP A 6 8.69 8.01 1.05
CA ASP A 6 8.77 8.43 -0.36
C ASP A 6 9.29 7.30 -1.25
N ILE A 7 10.36 6.63 -0.82
CA ILE A 7 10.94 5.50 -1.54
C ILE A 7 9.93 4.35 -1.61
N ILE A 8 9.30 3.98 -0.50
CA ILE A 8 8.37 2.84 -0.43
C ILE A 8 7.16 3.10 -1.33
N VAL A 9 6.50 4.26 -1.20
CA VAL A 9 5.34 4.61 -2.02
C VAL A 9 5.71 4.61 -3.51
N ARG A 10 6.88 5.16 -3.86
CA ARG A 10 7.38 5.12 -5.23
C ARG A 10 7.59 3.69 -5.73
N GLN A 11 8.23 2.83 -4.93
CA GLN A 11 8.47 1.42 -5.32
C GLN A 11 7.16 0.64 -5.52
N ILE A 12 6.18 0.81 -4.62
CA ILE A 12 4.86 0.16 -4.80
C ILE A 12 4.19 0.62 -6.10
N SER A 13 4.33 1.91 -6.45
CA SER A 13 3.71 2.48 -7.64
C SER A 13 4.41 2.07 -8.94
N ASP A 14 5.74 2.04 -8.94
CA ASP A 14 6.57 1.75 -10.12
C ASP A 14 6.61 0.25 -10.48
N LEU A 15 6.48 -0.63 -9.48
CA LEU A 15 6.53 -2.08 -9.68
C LEU A 15 5.31 -2.59 -10.46
N SER A 16 5.59 -3.42 -11.45
CA SER A 16 4.58 -4.02 -12.31
C SER A 16 3.77 -5.09 -11.58
N PRO A 17 2.53 -5.36 -12.03
CA PRO A 17 1.76 -6.51 -11.57
C PRO A 17 2.56 -7.82 -11.66
N GLY A 18 2.48 -8.64 -10.63
CA GLY A 18 3.19 -9.93 -10.57
C GLY A 18 4.62 -9.88 -10.05
N GLU A 19 5.20 -8.69 -9.84
CA GLU A 19 6.54 -8.58 -9.26
C GLU A 19 6.54 -8.91 -7.77
N LYS A 20 7.28 -9.96 -7.38
CA LYS A 20 7.35 -10.43 -5.99
C LYS A 20 7.79 -9.34 -5.00
N LEU A 21 8.58 -8.36 -5.42
CA LEU A 21 9.01 -7.29 -4.53
C LEU A 21 7.88 -6.36 -4.11
N ARG A 22 6.78 -6.28 -4.88
CA ARG A 22 5.65 -5.39 -4.58
C ARG A 22 4.99 -5.77 -3.26
N MET A 23 4.83 -7.07 -2.99
CA MET A 23 4.27 -7.57 -1.73
C MET A 23 5.15 -7.24 -0.51
N GLU A 24 6.47 -7.25 -0.69
CA GLU A 24 7.43 -6.91 0.38
C GLU A 24 7.32 -5.42 0.75
N TYR A 25 7.22 -4.55 -0.25
CA TYR A 25 7.02 -3.12 0.00
C TYR A 25 5.65 -2.81 0.60
N LEU A 26 4.58 -3.50 0.19
CA LEU A 26 3.26 -3.39 0.81
C LEU A 26 3.30 -3.82 2.29
N SER A 27 3.94 -4.95 2.58
CA SER A 27 4.10 -5.46 3.96
C SER A 27 4.94 -4.52 4.82
N LEU A 28 6.00 -3.94 4.25
CA LEU A 28 6.83 -2.94 4.92
C LEU A 28 6.02 -1.67 5.23
N MET A 29 5.23 -1.19 4.27
CA MET A 29 4.37 -0.03 4.48
C MET A 29 3.34 -0.29 5.60
N HIS A 30 2.74 -1.48 5.61
CA HIS A 30 1.83 -1.92 6.67
C HIS A 30 2.51 -1.95 8.04
N ALA A 31 3.74 -2.47 8.12
CA ALA A 31 4.53 -2.47 9.35
C ALA A 31 4.86 -1.05 9.84
N ILE A 32 5.17 -0.11 8.93
CA ILE A 32 5.41 1.30 9.28
C ILE A 32 4.15 1.93 9.88
N MET A 33 2.97 1.65 9.32
CA MET A 33 1.70 2.15 9.86
C MET A 33 1.46 1.65 11.29
N ARG A 34 1.79 0.39 11.58
CA ARG A 34 1.63 -0.20 12.93
C ARG A 34 2.63 0.32 13.96
N THR A 35 3.85 0.63 13.53
CA THR A 35 4.97 0.91 14.45
C THR A 35 5.32 2.39 14.57
N THR A 36 4.68 3.25 13.78
CA THR A 36 4.94 4.70 13.75
C THR A 36 3.63 5.48 13.78
N PRO A 37 3.63 6.76 14.19
CA PRO A 37 2.44 7.62 14.16
C PRO A 37 2.12 8.11 12.73
N TYR A 38 2.15 7.22 11.73
CA TYR A 38 1.97 7.54 10.31
C TYR A 38 0.69 8.34 10.04
N LEU A 39 -0.42 7.95 10.68
CA LEU A 39 -1.73 8.60 10.52
C LEU A 39 -1.79 10.04 11.07
N GLN A 40 -0.82 10.47 11.89
CA GLN A 40 -0.76 11.86 12.37
C GLN A 40 -0.22 12.80 11.28
N HIS A 41 0.82 12.39 10.57
CA HIS A 41 1.48 13.24 9.58
C HIS A 41 1.03 12.96 8.14
N LYS A 42 0.45 11.78 7.84
CA LYS A 42 -0.19 11.43 6.56
C LYS A 42 0.68 11.72 5.33
N HIS A 43 1.99 11.49 5.48
CA HIS A 43 2.97 11.81 4.43
C HIS A 43 2.75 10.90 3.22
N ARG A 44 2.57 11.48 2.02
CA ARG A 44 2.25 10.75 0.77
C ARG A 44 0.94 9.94 0.83
N LEU A 45 0.03 10.26 1.75
CA LEU A 45 -1.21 9.49 1.93
C LEU A 45 -2.03 9.40 0.64
N THR A 46 -2.24 10.51 -0.07
CA THR A 46 -3.02 10.53 -1.31
C THR A 46 -2.39 9.65 -2.41
N ASP A 47 -1.07 9.72 -2.56
CA ASP A 47 -0.33 8.90 -3.53
C ASP A 47 -0.41 7.41 -3.18
N LEU A 48 -0.33 7.10 -1.88
CA LEU A 48 -0.48 5.74 -1.39
C LEU A 48 -1.90 5.23 -1.67
N GLN A 49 -2.94 5.97 -1.28
CA GLN A 49 -4.34 5.59 -1.52
C GLN A 49 -4.62 5.34 -3.00
N GLY A 50 -4.18 6.23 -3.88
CA GLY A 50 -4.32 6.06 -5.33
C GLY A 50 -3.61 4.81 -5.83
N THR A 51 -2.41 4.53 -5.32
CA THR A 51 -1.65 3.33 -5.68
C THR A 51 -2.32 2.06 -5.18
N LEU A 52 -2.79 2.02 -3.93
CA LEU A 52 -3.48 0.86 -3.36
C LEU A 52 -4.79 0.58 -4.09
N GLN A 53 -5.57 1.63 -4.41
CA GLN A 53 -6.80 1.49 -5.18
C GLN A 53 -6.53 0.95 -6.58
N ARG A 54 -5.48 1.46 -7.26
CA ARG A 54 -5.05 0.95 -8.57
C ARG A 54 -4.75 -0.54 -8.52
N ILE A 55 -3.99 -1.01 -7.53
CA ILE A 55 -3.62 -2.43 -7.39
C ILE A 55 -4.86 -3.31 -7.12
N VAL A 56 -5.81 -2.84 -6.32
CA VAL A 56 -7.04 -3.59 -6.01
C VAL A 56 -7.88 -3.84 -7.28
N VAL A 57 -7.92 -2.89 -8.21
CA VAL A 57 -8.70 -3.00 -9.45
C VAL A 57 -7.94 -3.65 -10.61
N GLU A 58 -6.67 -4.03 -10.43
CA GLU A 58 -5.90 -4.76 -11.45
C GLU A 58 -6.60 -6.07 -11.80
N ALA A 59 -6.85 -6.31 -13.09
CA ALA A 59 -7.58 -7.49 -13.58
C ALA A 59 -6.74 -8.78 -13.57
N GLU A 60 -5.46 -8.72 -13.22
CA GLU A 60 -4.58 -9.88 -13.24
C GLU A 60 -4.81 -10.84 -12.07
N ASP A 61 -4.92 -12.13 -12.40
CA ASP A 61 -5.17 -13.25 -11.47
C ASP A 61 -3.91 -14.06 -11.13
N SER A 62 -2.72 -13.48 -11.34
CA SER A 62 -1.50 -14.15 -10.87
C SER A 62 -1.54 -14.31 -9.35
N GLN A 63 -0.93 -15.38 -8.83
CA GLN A 63 -0.85 -15.61 -7.39
C GLN A 63 -0.23 -14.40 -6.65
N GLN A 64 0.75 -13.74 -7.27
CA GLN A 64 1.39 -12.54 -6.72
C GLN A 64 0.39 -11.38 -6.63
N CYS A 65 -0.39 -11.13 -7.68
CA CYS A 65 -1.43 -10.08 -7.66
C CYS A 65 -2.51 -10.37 -6.61
N GLN A 66 -2.87 -11.64 -6.40
CA GLN A 66 -3.80 -12.03 -5.33
C GLN A 66 -3.22 -11.75 -3.94
N MET A 67 -1.93 -12.01 -3.73
CA MET A 67 -1.24 -11.69 -2.47
C MET A 67 -1.19 -10.18 -2.22
N ASP A 68 -0.86 -9.38 -3.23
CA ASP A 68 -0.87 -7.92 -3.13
C ASP A 68 -2.25 -7.42 -2.67
N LYS A 69 -3.33 -7.90 -3.33
CA LYS A 69 -4.71 -7.56 -2.97
C LYS A 69 -5.04 -7.96 -1.53
N MET A 70 -4.61 -9.14 -1.09
CA MET A 70 -4.85 -9.62 0.27
C MET A 70 -4.21 -8.70 1.32
N ILE A 71 -2.95 -8.31 1.12
CA ILE A 71 -2.24 -7.39 2.04
C ILE A 71 -2.96 -6.03 2.08
N ILE A 72 -3.41 -5.52 0.94
CA ILE A 72 -4.14 -4.23 0.88
C ILE A 72 -5.46 -4.30 1.65
N GLN A 73 -6.20 -5.41 1.55
CA GLN A 73 -7.42 -5.60 2.34
C GLN A 73 -7.13 -5.65 3.84
N GLU A 74 -6.00 -6.24 4.26
CA GLU A 74 -5.57 -6.21 5.67
C GLU A 74 -5.23 -4.78 6.12
N ILE A 75 -4.53 -4.00 5.29
CA ILE A 75 -4.24 -2.58 5.56
C ILE A 75 -5.55 -1.80 5.75
N TYR A 76 -6.53 -1.95 4.85
CA TYR A 76 -7.81 -1.24 4.97
C TYR A 76 -8.62 -1.68 6.19
N LYS A 77 -8.54 -2.95 6.57
CA LYS A 77 -9.21 -3.46 7.76
C LYS A 77 -8.62 -2.89 9.04
N GLU A 78 -7.30 -2.75 9.11
CA GLU A 78 -6.60 -2.22 10.29
C GLU A 78 -6.61 -0.69 10.34
N PHE A 79 -6.59 -0.03 9.18
CA PHE A 79 -6.54 1.43 9.03
C PHE A 79 -7.63 1.93 8.07
N PRO A 80 -8.90 2.01 8.51
CA PRO A 80 -10.01 2.43 7.68
C PRO A 80 -9.83 3.83 7.07
N GLU A 81 -9.07 4.73 7.70
CA GLU A 81 -8.78 6.09 7.21
C GLU A 81 -8.01 6.10 5.88
N ILE A 82 -7.40 4.96 5.52
CA ILE A 82 -6.66 4.79 4.28
C ILE A 82 -7.57 4.23 3.17
N ALA A 83 -8.68 3.58 3.52
CA ALA A 83 -9.58 3.00 2.54
C ALA A 83 -10.21 4.07 1.63
N PRO A 84 -10.43 3.76 0.33
CA PRO A 84 -11.09 4.69 -0.58
C PRO A 84 -12.51 5.00 -0.09
N GLY A 85 -12.83 6.29 0.08
CA GLY A 85 -14.15 6.73 0.53
C GLY A 85 -14.29 6.97 2.04
N ALA A 86 -13.21 6.89 2.83
CA ALA A 86 -13.22 7.23 4.26
C ALA A 86 -13.29 8.76 4.56
N SER A 87 -13.93 9.54 3.67
CA SER A 87 -14.13 11.00 3.81
C SER A 87 -15.53 11.31 4.32
#